data_AF-A0A956PI16-F1
#
_entry.id   AF-A0A956PI16-F1
#
_cell.length_a   1.000
_cell.length_b   1.000
_cell.length_c   1.000
_cell.angle_alpha   90.00
_cell.angle_beta   90.00
_cell.angle_gamma   90.00
#
_symmetry.space_group_name_H-M   'P 1'
#
loop_
_entity.id
_entity.type
_entity.pdbx_description
1 polymer ?
#
loop_
_entity_poly.entity_id
_entity_poly.type
_entity_poly.pdbx_seq_one_letter_code
_entity_poly.pdbx_strand_id
1 'polypeptide(L)'
;MVTASIAERVLAGLSAGMLCLTAAGAQTGATEATKKANAEVLQRLPFQDKQDFQNATRGFIASLEETSIKDSTGRVVWDIGDWDFVKGQAPETVNPSLWRLALLNVNHGLFKVTDGIYQIRGFDIS
;
A
#
# COMPACT_ATOMS: atom_id res chain seq x y z
N MET A 1 36.10 58.81 16.03
CA MET A 1 37.35 58.12 16.42
C MET A 1 37.38 58.08 17.95
N VAL A 2 36.51 57.27 18.55
CA VAL A 2 36.76 55.90 19.08
C VAL A 2 37.81 55.89 20.19
N THR A 3 37.35 55.90 21.44
CA THR A 3 38.10 55.43 22.61
C THR A 3 37.16 54.68 23.57
N ALA A 4 37.75 53.65 24.21
CA ALA A 4 37.30 52.87 25.38
C ALA A 4 36.17 51.84 25.18
N SER A 5 36.11 50.71 25.89
CA SER A 5 37.02 49.88 26.69
C SER A 5 36.14 48.79 27.32
N ILE A 6 36.51 47.51 27.17
CA ILE A 6 36.50 46.40 28.15
C ILE A 6 35.30 46.21 29.11
N ALA A 7 34.92 44.93 29.30
CA ALA A 7 34.07 44.30 30.34
C ALA A 7 32.67 43.89 29.83
N GLU A 8 32.10 42.70 30.04
CA GLU A 8 32.37 41.61 30.96
C GLU A 8 31.62 40.35 30.47
N ARG A 9 32.10 39.17 30.89
CA ARG A 9 31.43 37.86 30.73
C ARG A 9 30.28 37.73 31.74
N VAL A 10 29.32 36.83 31.47
CA VAL A 10 28.55 35.93 32.38
C VAL A 10 27.13 35.74 31.79
N LEU A 11 26.85 34.60 31.13
CA LEU A 11 26.27 33.35 31.65
C LEU A 11 24.73 33.37 31.84
N ALA A 12 24.11 32.29 31.34
CA ALA A 12 22.82 31.71 31.69
C ALA A 12 21.54 32.21 30.97
N GLY A 13 20.84 31.25 30.36
CA GLY A 13 19.43 31.40 29.98
C GLY A 13 18.98 30.41 28.90
N LEU A 14 18.79 29.14 29.25
CA LEU A 14 17.96 28.23 28.46
C LEU A 14 16.56 28.85 28.30
N SER A 15 16.10 29.02 27.07
CA SER A 15 14.69 28.80 26.75
C SER A 15 14.63 27.91 25.53
N ALA A 16 14.11 26.70 25.78
CA ALA A 16 13.95 25.64 24.82
C ALA A 16 13.22 26.16 23.57
N GLY A 17 13.97 26.26 22.47
CA GLY A 17 13.41 26.28 21.14
C GLY A 17 12.81 24.90 20.84
N MET A 18 11.65 24.61 21.44
CA MET A 18 10.77 23.55 20.94
C MET A 18 10.12 24.11 19.67
N LEU A 19 10.89 24.11 18.58
CA LEU A 19 10.32 24.16 17.25
C LEU A 19 9.56 22.85 17.10
N CYS A 20 8.27 22.90 17.45
CA CYS A 20 7.33 21.83 17.15
C CYS A 20 7.31 21.69 15.63
N LEU A 21 8.13 20.77 15.11
CA LEU A 21 8.05 20.32 13.73
C LEU A 21 6.71 19.59 13.61
N THR A 22 5.67 20.32 13.24
CA THR A 22 4.49 19.72 12.66
C THR A 22 4.91 19.19 11.28
N ALA A 23 5.48 17.99 11.24
CA ALA A 23 5.57 17.23 10.02
C ALA A 23 4.14 16.84 9.63
N ALA A 24 3.46 17.73 8.91
CA ALA A 24 2.32 17.36 8.09
C ALA A 24 2.85 16.32 7.09
N GLY A 25 2.60 15.05 7.37
CA GLY A 25 3.22 13.90 6.72
C GLY A 25 2.78 13.77 5.26
N ALA A 26 3.50 14.43 4.35
CA ALA A 26 3.47 14.06 2.95
C ALA A 26 4.11 12.67 2.80
N GLN A 27 3.47 11.78 2.06
CA GLN A 27 4.05 10.47 1.74
C GLN A 27 5.31 10.68 0.89
N THR A 28 6.46 10.31 1.45
CA THR A 28 7.75 10.40 0.76
C THR A 28 8.05 9.09 0.02
N GLY A 29 9.00 9.13 -0.92
CA GLY A 29 9.48 7.93 -1.61
C GLY A 29 10.14 6.93 -0.65
N ALA A 30 10.26 5.68 -1.09
CA ALA A 30 10.97 4.66 -0.31
C ALA A 30 12.43 5.06 -0.09
N THR A 31 12.93 4.91 1.15
CA THR A 31 14.35 5.10 1.45
C THR A 31 15.20 4.01 0.79
N GLU A 32 16.49 4.26 0.60
CA GLU A 32 17.42 3.24 0.08
C GLU A 32 17.45 1.96 0.95
N ALA A 33 17.30 2.10 2.26
CA ALA A 33 17.18 0.96 3.17
C ALA A 33 15.90 0.13 2.87
N THR A 34 14.76 0.79 2.64
CA THR A 34 13.50 0.13 2.26
C THR A 34 13.62 -0.56 0.91
N LYS A 35 14.19 0.12 -0.10
CA LYS A 35 14.39 -0.47 -1.44
C LYS A 35 15.25 -1.71 -1.38
N LYS A 36 16.36 -1.65 -0.62
CA LYS A 36 17.24 -2.80 -0.39
C LYS A 36 16.49 -3.96 0.27
N ALA A 37 15.72 -3.69 1.32
CA ALA A 37 14.92 -4.72 1.99
C ALA A 37 13.89 -5.37 1.03
N ASN A 38 13.24 -4.58 0.19
CA ASN A 38 12.31 -5.09 -0.83
C ASN A 38 13.03 -5.93 -1.90
N ALA A 39 14.22 -5.52 -2.34
CA ALA A 39 15.03 -6.29 -3.29
C ALA A 39 15.49 -7.63 -2.71
N GLU A 40 15.83 -7.70 -1.42
CA GLU A 40 16.18 -8.95 -0.74
C GLU A 40 15.02 -9.95 -0.70
N VAL A 41 13.77 -9.47 -0.60
CA VAL A 41 12.58 -10.34 -0.66
C VAL A 41 12.47 -11.03 -2.03
N LEU A 42 12.75 -10.30 -3.12
CA LEU A 42 12.74 -10.86 -4.48
C LEU A 42 13.76 -12.00 -4.66
N GLN A 43 14.88 -11.95 -3.93
CA GLN A 43 15.92 -12.97 -4.00
C GLN A 43 15.61 -14.20 -3.13
N ARG A 44 14.79 -14.04 -2.09
CA ARG A 44 14.52 -15.09 -1.08
C ARG A 44 13.29 -15.94 -1.38
N LEU A 45 12.33 -15.43 -2.14
CA LEU A 45 11.05 -16.12 -2.40
C LEU A 45 10.94 -16.55 -3.86
N PRO A 46 10.20 -17.64 -4.16
CA PRO A 46 10.10 -18.18 -5.52
C PRO A 46 9.11 -17.38 -6.40
N PHE A 47 9.43 -16.14 -6.76
CA PHE A 47 8.56 -15.28 -7.58
C PHE A 47 8.30 -15.80 -9.00
N GLN A 48 9.13 -16.73 -9.48
CA GLN A 48 8.92 -17.47 -10.72
C GLN A 48 7.77 -18.48 -10.64
N ASP A 49 7.36 -18.89 -9.44
CA ASP A 49 6.17 -19.72 -9.26
C ASP A 49 4.90 -18.88 -9.48
N LYS A 50 4.20 -19.20 -10.57
CA LYS A 50 2.97 -18.54 -11.00
C LYS A 50 1.72 -19.40 -10.82
N GLN A 51 1.81 -20.54 -10.12
CA GLN A 51 0.68 -21.45 -9.93
C GLN A 51 -0.53 -20.76 -9.29
N ASP A 52 -0.30 -19.87 -8.32
CA ASP A 52 -1.39 -19.14 -7.66
C ASP A 52 -2.19 -18.25 -8.61
N PHE A 53 -1.55 -17.65 -9.62
CA PHE A 53 -2.25 -16.83 -10.61
C PHE A 53 -3.18 -17.68 -11.49
N GLN A 54 -2.74 -18.89 -11.84
CA GLN A 54 -3.59 -19.85 -12.55
C GLN A 54 -4.75 -20.32 -11.65
N ASN A 55 -4.47 -20.60 -10.37
CA ASN A 55 -5.49 -21.01 -9.41
C ASN A 55 -6.52 -19.91 -9.14
N ALA A 56 -6.07 -18.65 -9.04
CA ALA A 56 -6.91 -17.49 -8.81
C ALA A 56 -7.82 -17.17 -10.00
N THR A 57 -7.49 -17.58 -11.22
CA THR A 57 -8.31 -17.31 -12.41
C THR A 57 -9.11 -18.54 -12.89
N ARG A 58 -8.77 -19.75 -12.41
CA ARG A 58 -9.42 -20.99 -12.82
C ARG A 58 -10.93 -20.96 -12.54
N GLY A 59 -11.70 -21.33 -13.56
CA GLY A 59 -13.16 -21.47 -13.45
C GLY A 59 -13.93 -20.15 -13.45
N PHE A 60 -13.30 -19.03 -13.79
CA PHE A 60 -13.99 -17.74 -13.94
C PHE A 60 -15.19 -17.86 -14.91
N ILE A 61 -16.30 -17.23 -14.53
CA ILE A 61 -17.54 -17.22 -15.31
C ILE A 61 -17.94 -15.79 -15.68
N ALA A 62 -18.05 -14.92 -14.68
CA ALA A 62 -18.53 -13.55 -14.85
C ALA A 62 -18.09 -12.67 -13.68
N SER A 63 -18.19 -11.35 -13.88
CA SER A 63 -18.02 -10.35 -12.82
C SER A 63 -19.02 -9.21 -13.03
N LEU A 64 -19.02 -8.20 -12.16
CA LEU A 64 -19.85 -7.00 -12.34
C LEU A 64 -19.30 -6.10 -13.44
N GLU A 65 -20.20 -5.42 -14.14
CA GLU A 65 -19.85 -4.34 -15.06
C GLU A 65 -19.52 -3.04 -14.31
N GLU A 66 -20.28 -2.75 -13.24
CA GLU A 66 -20.01 -1.64 -12.32
C GLU A 66 -19.21 -2.14 -11.10
N THR A 67 -18.17 -1.41 -10.70
CA THR A 67 -17.29 -1.83 -9.60
C THR A 67 -17.84 -1.51 -8.21
N SER A 68 -18.75 -0.54 -8.10
CA SER A 68 -19.33 -0.07 -6.84
C SER A 68 -20.65 -0.77 -6.51
N ILE A 69 -20.70 -1.40 -5.34
CA ILE A 69 -21.92 -1.96 -4.73
C ILE A 69 -22.53 -0.90 -3.82
N LYS A 70 -23.83 -0.63 -3.98
CA LYS A 70 -24.55 0.40 -3.23
C LYS A 70 -25.69 -0.23 -2.40
N ASP A 71 -25.93 0.33 -1.22
CA ASP A 71 -27.10 -0.01 -0.42
C ASP A 71 -28.38 0.67 -0.97
N SER A 72 -29.52 0.39 -0.34
CA SER A 72 -30.82 0.94 -0.75
C SER A 72 -30.92 2.47 -0.66
N THR A 73 -29.97 3.14 0.01
CA THR A 73 -29.91 4.61 0.10
C THR A 73 -29.01 5.23 -0.95
N GLY A 74 -28.33 4.41 -1.75
CA GLY A 74 -27.37 4.84 -2.77
C GLY A 74 -25.95 5.04 -2.23
N ARG A 75 -25.68 4.75 -0.95
CA ARG A 75 -24.34 4.80 -0.38
C ARG A 75 -23.52 3.61 -0.86
N VAL A 76 -22.28 3.87 -1.31
CA VAL A 76 -21.32 2.81 -1.68
C VAL A 76 -20.92 2.04 -0.41
N VAL A 77 -21.15 0.73 -0.43
CA VAL A 77 -20.79 -0.18 0.67
C VAL A 77 -19.55 -1.01 0.35
N TRP A 78 -19.22 -1.17 -0.92
CA TRP A 78 -18.00 -1.81 -1.39
C TRP A 78 -17.67 -1.27 -2.77
N ASP A 79 -16.41 -0.92 -3.03
CA ASP A 79 -15.96 -0.57 -4.38
C ASP A 79 -14.73 -1.40 -4.73
N ILE A 80 -14.89 -2.25 -5.73
CA ILE A 80 -13.80 -3.10 -6.22
C ILE A 80 -12.76 -2.26 -6.96
N GLY A 81 -13.18 -1.14 -7.55
CA GLY A 81 -12.35 -0.22 -8.32
C GLY A 81 -11.32 0.54 -7.47
N ASP A 82 -11.48 0.54 -6.14
CA ASP A 82 -10.48 1.08 -5.21
C ASP A 82 -9.09 0.42 -5.40
N TRP A 83 -9.04 -0.78 -5.99
CA TRP A 83 -7.82 -1.54 -6.22
C TRP A 83 -7.29 -1.50 -7.67
N ASP A 84 -7.83 -0.65 -8.56
CA ASP A 84 -7.43 -0.53 -9.98
C ASP A 84 -5.96 -0.09 -10.19
N PHE A 85 -5.33 0.42 -9.12
CA PHE A 85 -3.92 0.75 -9.10
C PHE A 85 -3.01 -0.48 -8.94
N VAL A 86 -3.55 -1.62 -8.48
CA VAL A 86 -2.80 -2.87 -8.25
C VAL A 86 -2.62 -3.61 -9.57
N LYS A 87 -1.59 -3.22 -10.32
CA LYS A 87 -1.22 -3.84 -11.60
C LYS A 87 0.27 -3.79 -11.84
N GLY A 88 0.78 -4.74 -12.63
CA GLY A 88 2.18 -4.77 -13.03
C GLY A 88 3.16 -5.02 -11.89
N GLN A 89 4.34 -4.41 -11.99
CA GLN A 89 5.43 -4.59 -11.01
C GLN A 89 5.14 -3.88 -9.69
N ALA A 90 5.68 -4.43 -8.60
CA ALA A 90 5.55 -3.83 -7.28
C ALA A 90 6.24 -2.46 -7.22
N PRO A 91 5.56 -1.40 -6.75
CA PRO A 91 6.21 -0.14 -6.45
C PRO A 91 7.31 -0.31 -5.38
N GLU A 92 8.35 0.53 -5.43
CA GLU A 92 9.45 0.49 -4.45
C GLU A 92 9.00 0.70 -3.00
N THR A 93 7.82 1.33 -2.81
CA THR A 93 7.20 1.60 -1.52
C THR A 93 6.40 0.42 -0.96
N VAL A 94 6.25 -0.68 -1.70
CA VAL A 94 5.45 -1.85 -1.27
C VAL A 94 6.32 -3.10 -1.29
N ASN A 95 6.16 -3.94 -0.27
CA ASN A 95 6.80 -5.25 -0.25
C ASN A 95 6.35 -6.07 -1.48
N PRO A 96 7.27 -6.65 -2.28
CA PRO A 96 6.90 -7.32 -3.52
C PRO A 96 6.06 -8.59 -3.30
N SER A 97 6.19 -9.27 -2.16
CA SER A 97 5.34 -10.42 -1.80
C SER A 97 3.92 -9.98 -1.48
N LEU A 98 3.78 -8.86 -0.78
CA LEU A 98 2.46 -8.27 -0.51
C LEU A 98 1.80 -7.80 -1.81
N TRP A 99 2.56 -7.18 -2.71
CA TRP A 99 2.05 -6.79 -4.02
C TRP A 99 1.59 -7.99 -4.85
N ARG A 100 2.33 -9.11 -4.81
CA ARG A 100 1.87 -10.37 -5.43
C ARG A 100 0.54 -10.84 -4.85
N LEU A 101 0.36 -10.80 -3.52
CA LEU A 101 -0.92 -11.14 -2.89
C LEU A 101 -2.04 -10.18 -3.30
N ALA A 102 -1.76 -8.88 -3.38
CA ALA A 102 -2.73 -7.91 -3.84
C ALA A 102 -3.17 -8.21 -5.29
N LEU A 103 -2.23 -8.50 -6.19
CA LEU A 103 -2.52 -8.93 -7.57
C LEU A 103 -3.35 -10.22 -7.65
N LEU A 104 -3.24 -11.10 -6.65
CA LEU A 104 -4.08 -12.31 -6.56
C LEU A 104 -5.48 -11.98 -6.04
N ASN A 105 -5.59 -11.11 -5.03
CA ASN A 105 -6.86 -10.75 -4.40
C ASN A 105 -7.75 -9.87 -5.27
N VAL A 106 -7.19 -9.12 -6.22
CA VAL A 106 -7.99 -8.36 -7.21
C VAL A 106 -8.72 -9.26 -8.22
N ASN A 107 -8.54 -10.58 -8.19
CA ASN A 107 -9.33 -11.50 -9.02
C ASN A 107 -10.73 -11.68 -8.42
N HIS A 108 -11.64 -10.79 -8.78
CA HIS A 108 -13.04 -10.81 -8.33
C HIS A 108 -13.97 -11.40 -9.39
N GLY A 109 -15.07 -12.02 -8.94
CA GLY A 109 -16.08 -12.59 -9.83
C GLY A 109 -16.76 -13.85 -9.29
N LEU A 110 -17.59 -14.44 -10.14
CA LEU A 110 -18.16 -15.77 -9.99
C LEU A 110 -17.22 -16.81 -10.62
N PHE A 111 -16.87 -17.83 -9.83
CA PHE A 111 -15.99 -18.92 -10.24
C PHE A 111 -16.65 -20.29 -10.02
N LYS A 112 -16.51 -21.20 -10.97
CA LYS A 112 -16.80 -22.63 -10.81
C LYS A 112 -15.61 -23.31 -10.13
N VAL A 113 -15.82 -23.89 -8.96
CA VAL A 113 -14.79 -24.66 -8.23
C VAL A 113 -14.77 -26.09 -8.73
N THR A 114 -15.93 -26.72 -8.77
CA THR A 114 -16.17 -28.05 -9.33
C THR A 114 -17.63 -28.15 -9.76
N ASP A 115 -18.07 -29.30 -10.24
CA ASP A 115 -19.46 -29.49 -10.59
C ASP A 115 -20.40 -29.29 -9.40
N GLY A 116 -21.44 -28.46 -9.59
CA GLY A 116 -22.36 -28.08 -8.53
C GLY A 116 -21.81 -27.12 -7.46
N ILE A 117 -20.53 -26.69 -7.52
CA ILE A 117 -19.93 -25.80 -6.51
C ILE A 117 -19.34 -24.55 -7.16
N TYR A 118 -19.80 -23.40 -6.69
CA TYR A 118 -19.43 -22.09 -7.18
C TYR A 118 -19.08 -21.16 -6.02
N GLN A 119 -18.21 -20.19 -6.27
CA GLN A 119 -17.83 -19.16 -5.32
C GLN A 119 -17.93 -17.78 -5.96
N ILE A 120 -18.47 -16.83 -5.22
CA ILE A 120 -18.33 -15.40 -5.48
C ILE A 120 -17.16 -14.92 -4.62
N ARG A 121 -16.18 -14.26 -5.24
CA ARG A 121 -14.95 -13.80 -4.55
C ARG A 121 -14.67 -12.34 -4.87
N GLY A 122 -14.12 -11.61 -3.90
CA GLY A 122 -13.73 -10.19 -4.07
C GLY A 122 -14.90 -9.18 -3.99
N PHE A 123 -16.05 -9.61 -3.48
CA PHE A 123 -17.23 -8.77 -3.24
C PHE A 123 -17.39 -8.38 -1.77
N ASP A 124 -16.52 -8.92 -0.92
CA ASP A 124 -16.29 -8.60 0.49
C ASP A 124 -14.89 -9.14 0.83
N ILE A 125 -14.51 -9.12 2.11
CA ILE A 125 -13.23 -9.61 2.64
C ILE A 125 -13.13 -11.15 2.60
N SER A 126 -14.25 -11.86 2.73
CA SER A 126 -14.31 -13.34 2.82
C SER A 126 -14.18 -14.06 1.48
#